data_AF-A0A0Q4LYU0-F1
#
_entry.id   AF-A0A0Q4LYU0-F1
#
_cell.length_a   1.000
_cell.length_b   1.000
_cell.length_c   1.000
_cell.angle_alpha   90.00
_cell.angle_beta   90.00
_cell.angle_gamma   90.00
#
_symmetry.space_group_name_H-M   'P 1'
#
loop_
_entity.id
_entity.type
_entity.pdbx_description
1 polymer ?
#
loop_
_entity_poly.entity_id
_entity_poly.type
_entity_poly.pdbx_seq_one_letter_code
_entity_poly.pdbx_strand_id
1 'polypeptide(L)'
;MPKRARAAFGKTEVLTSLGTGSISEARHLLARQLEKFDRLLAEATGTRSSAVVLDTIKREPTAEEAEEGVRLWFAERVGRLIDEVNTITDEDRAVDLMQDYDALSGDAAAGMRIGSESAMMTDWIVEALIERFGWQIAPSTSLHRRLTKLVGRGQMEAARRFAQEANGDPVRVLDDTFSPEQYRLDAERQRERMARTPVSMMGLFDGYAKERKPAAATIKAWRRQLSAFKAFVGHDDAAKVTPENVVAWKDHLLHKAGKDGSGLSAKTVGETYLSALKTTLRWAVENRKLPNNPAETTRVRGAKKVRKRGPGLTDEEANQILKATLTPPPPRLSPERALARRWVPWICAYTGARVNEITQLRAQDVAQVDGIWTIHITPEAGPIKTSVARTVALHPHLVEQGFPAVARKATGYLFFDPLRRRGGSDENPQSKKVGEFLADWVREIGVDDPDVQPNHGWRHRFKTVSRNVRMDPEIRDRIQGHAPRTEGEGYGDVSPQATLREVSLLPKYDILCQ
;
A
#
# COMPACT_ATOMS: atom_id res chain seq x y z
N MET A 1 9.92 -2.82 -26.39
CA MET A 1 8.65 -3.22 -25.71
C MET A 1 8.91 -3.97 -24.38
N PRO A 2 8.31 -3.57 -23.23
CA PRO A 2 8.40 -4.26 -21.93
C PRO A 2 7.84 -5.70 -21.95
N LYS A 3 8.37 -6.64 -21.14
CA LYS A 3 8.02 -8.08 -21.19
C LYS A 3 6.52 -8.40 -21.15
N ARG A 4 5.73 -7.65 -20.38
CA ARG A 4 4.26 -7.83 -20.27
C ARG A 4 3.48 -7.38 -21.51
N ALA A 5 3.96 -6.38 -22.23
CA ALA A 5 3.32 -5.87 -23.43
C ALA A 5 3.62 -6.74 -24.67
N ARG A 6 4.73 -7.52 -24.67
CA ARG A 6 5.12 -8.38 -25.81
C ARG A 6 4.06 -9.43 -26.18
N ALA A 7 3.28 -9.92 -25.20
CA ALA A 7 2.21 -10.89 -25.44
C ALA A 7 1.00 -10.31 -26.19
N ALA A 8 0.77 -8.98 -26.10
CA ALA A 8 -0.35 -8.30 -26.74
C ALA A 8 -0.03 -7.82 -28.17
N PHE A 9 1.22 -7.45 -28.44
CA PHE A 9 1.64 -6.92 -29.75
C PHE A 9 2.31 -7.96 -30.66
N GLY A 10 2.70 -9.13 -30.15
CA GLY A 10 3.31 -10.21 -30.93
C GLY A 10 4.68 -9.89 -31.54
N LYS A 11 5.29 -8.74 -31.20
CA LYS A 11 6.58 -8.26 -31.74
C LYS A 11 7.46 -7.68 -30.63
N THR A 12 8.78 -7.78 -30.79
CA THR A 12 9.76 -7.24 -29.84
C THR A 12 10.00 -5.73 -30.01
N GLU A 13 9.78 -5.23 -31.23
CA GLU A 13 9.96 -3.84 -31.65
C GLU A 13 8.83 -3.41 -32.61
N VAL A 14 8.49 -2.12 -32.59
CA VAL A 14 7.50 -1.51 -33.49
C VAL A 14 8.23 -0.37 -34.20
N LEU A 15 8.35 -0.47 -35.52
CA LEU A 15 8.93 0.55 -36.38
C LEU A 15 7.82 1.11 -37.28
N THR A 16 7.62 2.42 -37.23
CA THR A 16 6.60 3.12 -38.02
C THR A 16 7.27 4.29 -38.72
N SER A 17 7.19 4.33 -40.06
CA SER A 17 7.61 5.51 -40.82
C SER A 17 6.65 6.66 -40.56
N LEU A 18 7.20 7.85 -40.35
CA LEU A 18 6.41 9.07 -40.15
C LEU A 18 5.99 9.72 -41.49
N GLY A 19 6.46 9.20 -42.62
CA GLY A 19 5.98 9.58 -43.95
C GLY A 19 6.35 10.98 -44.42
N THR A 20 7.26 11.67 -43.73
CA THR A 20 7.71 13.03 -44.05
C THR A 20 9.24 13.12 -44.08
N GLY A 21 9.76 13.98 -44.95
CA GLY A 21 11.18 14.37 -45.00
C GLY A 21 11.51 15.61 -44.16
N SER A 22 10.50 16.28 -43.59
CA SER A 22 10.68 17.44 -42.70
C SER A 22 10.89 16.98 -41.26
N ILE A 23 11.98 17.44 -40.64
CA ILE A 23 12.32 17.08 -39.25
C ILE A 23 11.30 17.67 -38.25
N SER A 24 10.78 18.86 -38.51
CA SER A 24 9.74 19.49 -37.68
C SER A 24 8.44 18.68 -37.75
N GLU A 25 7.98 18.36 -38.96
CA GLU A 25 6.78 17.54 -39.18
C GLU A 25 6.95 16.13 -38.57
N ALA A 26 8.15 15.55 -38.67
CA ALA A 26 8.48 14.28 -38.06
C ALA A 26 8.39 14.33 -36.52
N ARG A 27 8.91 15.39 -35.86
CA ARG A 27 8.80 15.54 -34.40
C ARG A 27 7.34 15.62 -33.93
N HIS A 28 6.47 16.27 -34.70
CA HIS A 28 5.03 16.36 -34.38
C HIS A 28 4.28 15.04 -34.63
N LEU A 29 4.51 14.39 -35.76
CA LEU A 29 3.93 13.07 -36.05
C LEU A 29 4.41 12.01 -35.06
N LEU A 30 5.65 12.14 -34.57
CA LEU A 30 6.20 11.29 -33.52
C LEU A 30 5.41 11.43 -32.22
N ALA A 31 5.03 12.64 -31.78
CA ALA A 31 4.22 12.83 -30.57
C ALA A 31 2.86 12.12 -30.66
N ARG A 32 2.20 12.18 -31.83
CA ARG A 32 0.95 11.46 -32.11
C ARG A 32 1.15 9.94 -32.10
N GLN A 33 2.25 9.44 -32.67
CA GLN A 33 2.58 8.01 -32.66
C GLN A 33 2.95 7.53 -31.27
N LEU A 34 3.67 8.33 -30.47
CA LEU A 34 4.01 8.03 -29.09
C LEU A 34 2.77 7.98 -28.21
N GLU A 35 1.84 8.91 -28.34
CA GLU A 35 0.60 8.90 -27.55
C GLU A 35 -0.34 7.75 -27.95
N LYS A 36 -0.40 7.42 -29.24
CA LYS A 36 -1.10 6.23 -29.73
C LYS A 36 -0.45 4.95 -29.20
N PHE A 37 0.88 4.92 -29.20
CA PHE A 37 1.66 3.82 -28.66
C PHE A 37 1.46 3.67 -27.15
N ASP A 38 1.46 4.78 -26.39
CA ASP A 38 1.22 4.81 -24.95
C ASP A 38 -0.20 4.36 -24.60
N ARG A 39 -1.21 4.77 -25.38
CA ARG A 39 -2.59 4.27 -25.26
C ARG A 39 -2.68 2.76 -25.48
N LEU A 40 -2.12 2.28 -26.59
CA LEU A 40 -2.10 0.85 -26.90
C LEU A 40 -1.31 0.07 -25.84
N LEU A 41 -0.22 0.64 -25.32
CA LEU A 41 0.57 0.06 -24.24
C LEU A 41 -0.25 -0.02 -22.95
N ALA A 42 -0.96 1.04 -22.58
CA ALA A 42 -1.80 1.13 -21.40
C ALA A 42 -2.99 0.17 -21.44
N GLU A 43 -3.64 0.02 -22.60
CA GLU A 43 -4.68 -0.98 -22.85
C GLU A 43 -4.13 -2.40 -22.75
N ALA A 44 -2.97 -2.67 -23.36
CA ALA A 44 -2.29 -3.96 -23.30
C ALA A 44 -1.77 -4.33 -21.90
N THR A 45 -1.41 -3.35 -21.06
CA THR A 45 -0.93 -3.57 -19.69
C THR A 45 -2.01 -3.45 -18.62
N GLY A 46 -3.26 -3.15 -19.01
CA GLY A 46 -4.41 -3.03 -18.10
C GLY A 46 -4.36 -1.79 -17.19
N THR A 47 -3.57 -0.78 -17.56
CA THR A 47 -3.39 0.45 -16.78
C THR A 47 -4.34 1.52 -17.33
N ARG A 48 -5.51 1.73 -16.71
CA ARG A 48 -6.36 2.88 -17.09
C ARG A 48 -5.63 4.16 -16.74
N SER A 49 -5.39 5.01 -17.75
CA SER A 49 -4.87 6.37 -17.56
C SER A 49 -5.77 7.15 -16.60
N SER A 50 -5.16 7.67 -15.54
CA SER A 50 -5.79 8.47 -14.49
C SER A 50 -6.04 9.90 -14.97
N ALA A 51 -6.95 10.06 -15.93
CA ALA A 51 -7.67 11.33 -16.07
C ALA A 51 -8.75 11.33 -14.99
N VAL A 52 -8.77 12.37 -14.16
CA VAL A 52 -9.77 12.60 -13.11
C VAL A 52 -11.16 12.45 -13.73
N VAL A 53 -11.87 11.38 -13.38
CA VAL A 53 -13.27 11.20 -13.78
C VAL A 53 -14.09 12.17 -12.93
N LEU A 54 -14.14 13.43 -13.36
CA LEU A 54 -15.31 14.26 -13.12
C LEU A 54 -16.46 13.53 -13.81
N ASP A 55 -17.52 13.25 -13.06
CA ASP A 55 -18.74 12.61 -13.54
C ASP A 55 -19.26 13.36 -14.77
N THR A 56 -18.87 12.91 -15.96
CA THR A 56 -18.95 13.71 -17.18
C THR A 56 -20.30 13.44 -17.81
N ILE A 57 -21.29 14.22 -17.38
CA ILE A 57 -22.50 14.41 -18.17
C ILE A 57 -22.04 14.94 -19.53
N LYS A 58 -22.17 14.14 -20.58
CA LYS A 58 -21.88 14.56 -21.94
C LYS A 58 -22.85 15.68 -22.32
N ARG A 59 -22.39 16.94 -22.27
CA ARG A 59 -23.18 18.12 -22.62
C ARG A 59 -22.32 19.16 -23.33
N GLU A 60 -22.98 20.15 -23.94
CA GLU A 60 -22.31 21.35 -24.45
C GLU A 60 -21.77 22.19 -23.27
N PRO A 61 -20.53 22.71 -23.34
CA PRO A 61 -19.99 23.61 -22.34
C PRO A 61 -20.62 25.00 -22.41
N THR A 62 -20.70 25.69 -21.28
CA THR A 62 -20.92 27.14 -21.27
C THR A 62 -19.69 27.88 -21.80
N ALA A 63 -19.84 29.17 -22.12
CA ALA A 63 -18.71 30.00 -22.55
C ALA A 63 -17.60 30.07 -21.47
N GLU A 64 -17.99 30.20 -20.20
CA GLU A 64 -17.05 30.22 -19.07
C GLU A 64 -16.30 28.89 -18.92
N GLU A 65 -16.99 27.75 -19.10
CA GLU A 65 -16.37 26.42 -19.05
C GLU A 65 -15.37 26.19 -20.18
N ALA A 66 -15.68 26.69 -21.38
CA ALA A 66 -14.77 26.62 -22.52
C ALA A 66 -13.51 27.47 -22.28
N GLU A 67 -13.67 28.70 -21.79
CA GLU A 67 -12.57 29.59 -21.42
C GLU A 67 -11.68 29.03 -20.31
N GLU A 68 -12.28 28.55 -19.22
CA GLU A 68 -11.58 27.90 -18.12
C GLU A 68 -10.82 26.66 -18.61
N GLY A 69 -11.44 25.82 -19.43
CA GLY A 69 -10.81 24.62 -19.97
C GLY A 69 -9.59 24.92 -20.85
N VAL A 70 -9.68 25.95 -21.69
CA VAL A 70 -8.56 26.40 -22.53
C VAL A 70 -7.44 27.00 -21.68
N ARG A 71 -7.76 27.85 -20.70
CA ARG A 71 -6.76 28.38 -19.76
C ARG A 71 -6.06 27.27 -18.98
N LEU A 72 -6.80 26.30 -18.45
CA LEU A 72 -6.21 25.15 -17.74
C LEU A 72 -5.21 24.38 -18.62
N TRP A 73 -5.55 24.16 -19.89
CA TRP A 73 -4.63 23.54 -20.84
C TRP A 73 -3.32 24.32 -20.96
N PHE A 74 -3.40 25.65 -21.13
CA PHE A 74 -2.21 26.50 -21.29
C PHE A 74 -1.41 26.60 -19.99
N ALA A 75 -2.05 26.73 -18.83
CA ALA A 75 -1.35 26.76 -17.54
C ALA A 75 -0.50 25.49 -17.32
N GLU A 76 -1.06 24.31 -17.60
CA GLU A 76 -0.37 23.03 -17.42
C GLU A 76 0.75 22.76 -18.46
N ARG A 77 0.65 23.37 -19.65
CA ARG A 77 1.62 23.19 -20.73
C ARG A 77 2.72 24.24 -20.71
N VAL A 78 2.38 25.51 -20.52
CA VAL A 78 3.32 26.64 -20.38
C VAL A 78 4.16 26.47 -19.12
N GLY A 79 3.58 26.04 -17.99
CA GLY A 79 4.35 25.76 -16.78
C GLY A 79 5.43 24.67 -16.98
N ARG A 80 5.13 23.61 -17.74
CA ARG A 80 6.11 22.57 -18.07
C ARG A 80 7.21 23.05 -19.02
N LEU A 81 6.87 23.92 -19.97
CA LEU A 81 7.83 24.51 -20.92
C LEU A 81 8.76 25.52 -20.25
N ILE A 82 8.24 26.37 -19.37
CA ILE A 82 9.04 27.33 -18.58
C ILE A 82 9.99 26.59 -17.64
N ASP A 83 9.54 25.51 -16.98
CA ASP A 83 10.40 24.66 -16.16
C ASP A 83 11.48 23.95 -17.00
N GLU A 84 11.17 23.50 -18.22
CA GLU A 84 12.16 22.93 -19.15
C GLU A 84 13.18 23.97 -19.64
N VAL A 85 12.76 25.20 -19.97
CA VAL A 85 13.66 26.28 -20.40
C VAL A 85 14.58 26.73 -19.25
N ASN A 86 14.04 26.90 -18.04
CA ASN A 86 14.81 27.31 -16.86
C ASN A 86 15.79 26.23 -16.38
N THR A 87 15.69 25.00 -16.88
CA THR A 87 16.61 23.89 -16.55
C THR A 87 17.59 23.56 -17.67
N ILE A 88 17.49 24.21 -18.84
CA ILE A 88 18.42 24.06 -19.95
C ILE A 88 19.57 25.07 -19.79
N THR A 89 20.79 24.56 -19.71
CA THR A 89 22.03 25.38 -19.63
C THR A 89 22.68 25.63 -21.00
N ASP A 90 22.02 25.21 -22.09
CA ASP A 90 22.58 25.13 -23.43
C ASP A 90 21.94 26.18 -24.36
N GLU A 91 22.71 27.20 -24.75
CA GLU A 91 22.25 28.39 -25.48
C GLU A 91 21.71 28.04 -26.88
N ASP A 92 22.29 27.07 -27.58
CA ASP A 92 21.84 26.65 -28.92
C ASP A 92 20.46 26.00 -28.88
N ARG A 93 20.15 25.31 -27.79
CA ARG A 93 18.86 24.64 -27.59
C ARG A 93 17.75 25.61 -27.20
N ALA A 94 18.10 26.75 -26.60
CA ALA A 94 17.18 27.86 -26.37
C ALA A 94 16.79 28.55 -27.69
N VAL A 95 17.74 28.70 -28.62
CA VAL A 95 17.49 29.26 -29.96
C VAL A 95 16.59 28.36 -30.80
N ASP A 96 16.82 27.05 -30.82
CA ASP A 96 15.95 26.07 -31.51
C ASP A 96 14.50 26.12 -30.96
N LEU A 97 14.34 26.23 -29.64
CA LEU A 97 13.02 26.32 -29.02
C LEU A 97 12.29 27.63 -29.37
N MET A 98 13.04 28.72 -29.53
CA MET A 98 12.53 30.03 -29.95
C MET A 98 12.11 30.04 -31.42
N GLN A 99 12.78 29.27 -32.28
CA GLN A 99 12.40 29.08 -33.69
C GLN A 99 11.18 28.17 -33.87
N ASP A 100 11.09 27.06 -33.12
CA ASP A 100 9.89 26.21 -33.05
C ASP A 100 8.66 27.01 -32.59
N TYR A 101 8.90 28.10 -31.86
CA TYR A 101 7.87 28.97 -31.33
C TYR A 101 7.36 30.04 -32.30
N ASP A 102 8.26 30.67 -33.06
CA ASP A 102 7.86 31.54 -34.17
C ASP A 102 7.00 30.77 -35.20
N ALA A 103 7.29 29.49 -35.39
CA ALA A 103 6.46 28.58 -36.19
C ALA A 103 5.06 28.36 -35.56
N LEU A 104 4.98 28.13 -34.24
CA LEU A 104 3.70 28.03 -33.49
C LEU A 104 2.86 29.31 -33.54
N SER A 105 3.50 30.48 -33.52
CA SER A 105 2.85 31.80 -33.64
C SER A 105 2.30 32.01 -35.07
N GLY A 106 3.06 31.58 -36.08
CA GLY A 106 2.63 31.54 -37.49
C GLY A 106 1.39 30.67 -37.72
N ASP A 107 1.38 29.45 -37.14
CA ASP A 107 0.25 28.53 -37.22
C ASP A 107 -1.00 29.04 -36.48
N ALA A 108 -0.84 29.71 -35.33
CA ALA A 108 -1.95 30.32 -34.60
C ALA A 108 -2.64 31.44 -35.42
N ALA A 109 -1.86 32.22 -36.18
CA ALA A 109 -2.39 33.24 -37.10
C ALA A 109 -3.06 32.61 -38.35
N ALA A 110 -2.57 31.46 -38.81
CA ALA A 110 -3.14 30.69 -39.92
C ALA A 110 -4.46 29.99 -39.54
N GLY A 111 -4.55 29.42 -38.34
CA GLY A 111 -5.76 28.78 -37.79
C GLY A 111 -6.94 29.74 -37.54
N MET A 112 -6.67 31.04 -37.40
CA MET A 112 -7.72 32.08 -37.34
C MET A 112 -8.31 32.45 -38.70
N ARG A 113 -7.65 32.09 -39.81
CA ARG A 113 -8.17 32.27 -41.17
C ARG A 113 -8.91 30.99 -41.57
N ILE A 114 -10.20 31.10 -41.88
CA ILE A 114 -11.05 29.96 -42.25
C ILE A 114 -10.45 29.27 -43.48
N GLY A 115 -10.04 27.99 -43.35
CA GLY A 115 -9.66 27.12 -44.46
C GLY A 115 -8.17 27.08 -44.84
N SER A 116 -7.22 27.41 -43.95
CA SER A 116 -5.79 27.19 -44.24
C SER A 116 -5.32 25.79 -43.83
N GLU A 117 -4.48 25.16 -44.65
CA GLU A 117 -3.88 23.82 -44.39
C GLU A 117 -2.94 23.79 -43.17
N SER A 118 -2.58 24.94 -42.59
CA SER A 118 -1.66 25.10 -41.45
C SER A 118 -2.35 25.12 -40.07
N ALA A 119 -3.63 24.73 -39.95
CA ALA A 119 -4.39 24.81 -38.69
C ALA A 119 -4.29 23.58 -37.76
N MET A 120 -3.43 22.60 -38.09
CA MET A 120 -3.43 21.27 -37.47
C MET A 120 -3.23 21.27 -35.94
N MET A 121 -2.38 22.16 -35.42
CA MET A 121 -2.11 22.25 -33.99
C MET A 121 -3.29 22.80 -33.18
N THR A 122 -3.99 23.81 -33.71
CA THR A 122 -5.17 24.39 -33.06
C THR A 122 -6.31 23.37 -33.00
N ASP A 123 -6.57 22.67 -34.11
CA ASP A 123 -7.63 21.65 -34.17
C ASP A 123 -7.32 20.45 -33.24
N TRP A 124 -6.06 20.05 -33.13
CA TRP A 124 -5.66 19.02 -32.16
C TRP A 124 -5.92 19.42 -30.70
N ILE A 125 -5.59 20.67 -30.32
CA ILE A 125 -5.88 21.15 -28.96
C ILE A 125 -7.39 21.17 -28.71
N VAL A 126 -8.20 21.54 -29.70
CA VAL A 126 -9.67 21.52 -29.62
C VAL A 126 -10.18 20.09 -29.40
N GLU A 127 -9.70 19.11 -30.15
CA GLU A 127 -10.06 17.69 -29.97
C GLU A 127 -9.67 17.17 -28.58
N ALA A 128 -8.46 17.49 -28.12
CA ALA A 128 -7.97 17.09 -26.80
C ALA A 128 -8.81 17.69 -25.67
N LEU A 129 -9.25 18.94 -25.81
CA LEU A 129 -10.15 19.60 -24.85
C LEU A 129 -11.54 18.93 -24.83
N ILE A 130 -12.12 18.65 -26.00
CA ILE A 130 -13.42 17.98 -26.13
C ILE A 130 -13.38 16.61 -25.45
N GLU A 131 -12.33 15.82 -25.69
CA GLU A 131 -12.14 14.51 -25.07
C GLU A 131 -11.94 14.62 -23.55
N ARG A 132 -11.03 15.50 -23.10
CA ARG A 132 -10.69 15.68 -21.68
C ARG A 132 -11.89 16.06 -20.83
N PHE A 133 -12.73 16.96 -21.33
CA PHE A 133 -13.89 17.47 -20.59
C PHE A 133 -15.20 16.77 -20.96
N GLY A 134 -15.16 15.76 -21.83
CA GLY A 134 -16.34 14.99 -22.25
C GLY A 134 -17.42 15.84 -22.93
N TRP A 135 -17.03 16.94 -23.57
CA TRP A 135 -17.97 17.87 -24.20
C TRP A 135 -18.63 17.27 -25.45
N GLN A 136 -19.90 17.60 -25.70
CA GLN A 136 -20.56 17.26 -26.95
C GLN A 136 -20.46 18.44 -27.92
N ILE A 137 -19.39 18.49 -28.71
CA ILE A 137 -19.21 19.53 -29.73
C ILE A 137 -19.03 18.83 -31.08
N ALA A 138 -20.01 18.95 -31.97
CA ALA A 138 -19.87 18.42 -33.32
C ALA A 138 -18.91 19.28 -34.16
N PRO A 139 -18.07 18.67 -35.03
CA PRO A 139 -17.17 19.41 -35.91
C PRO A 139 -17.89 20.47 -36.75
N SER A 140 -17.20 21.56 -37.08
CA SER A 140 -17.70 22.64 -37.95
C SER A 140 -18.94 23.41 -37.43
N THR A 141 -19.44 23.12 -36.23
CA THR A 141 -20.53 23.87 -35.60
C THR A 141 -20.10 25.29 -35.19
N SER A 142 -21.06 26.15 -34.84
CA SER A 142 -20.76 27.50 -34.32
C SER A 142 -20.03 27.45 -32.98
N LEU A 143 -20.24 26.39 -32.19
CA LEU A 143 -19.58 26.15 -30.91
C LEU A 143 -18.14 25.65 -31.12
N HIS A 144 -17.94 24.69 -32.02
CA HIS A 144 -16.61 24.25 -32.45
C HIS A 144 -15.76 25.42 -32.94
N ARG A 145 -16.31 26.24 -33.86
CA ARG A 145 -15.61 27.43 -34.38
C ARG A 145 -15.26 28.45 -33.30
N ARG A 146 -16.10 28.61 -32.28
CA ARG A 146 -15.81 29.48 -31.12
C ARG A 146 -14.67 28.92 -30.28
N LEU A 147 -14.68 27.62 -30.01
CA LEU A 147 -13.60 26.95 -29.27
C LEU A 147 -12.27 27.01 -30.03
N THR A 148 -12.26 26.74 -31.35
CA THR A 148 -11.06 26.89 -32.20
C THR A 148 -10.49 28.31 -32.13
N LYS A 149 -11.33 29.34 -32.22
CA LYS A 149 -10.88 30.75 -32.09
C LYS A 149 -10.32 31.05 -30.71
N LEU A 150 -10.95 30.54 -29.65
CA LEU A 150 -10.52 30.73 -28.27
C LEU A 150 -9.16 30.06 -28.01
N VAL A 151 -8.95 28.84 -28.51
CA VAL A 151 -7.65 28.15 -28.48
C VAL A 151 -6.60 28.98 -29.22
N GLY A 152 -6.88 29.45 -30.45
CA GLY A 152 -5.95 30.28 -31.21
C GLY A 152 -5.56 31.57 -30.49
N ARG A 153 -6.53 32.25 -29.85
CA ARG A 153 -6.27 33.42 -28.99
C ARG A 153 -5.34 33.07 -27.83
N GLY A 154 -5.56 31.93 -27.18
CA GLY A 154 -4.71 31.42 -26.10
C GLY A 154 -3.29 31.11 -26.57
N GLN A 155 -3.12 30.52 -27.75
CA GLN A 155 -1.81 30.26 -28.36
C GLN A 155 -1.05 31.58 -28.61
N MET A 156 -1.72 32.61 -29.14
CA MET A 156 -1.10 33.93 -29.38
C MET A 156 -0.74 34.67 -28.10
N GLU A 157 -1.52 34.50 -27.03
CA GLU A 157 -1.23 35.14 -25.75
C GLU A 157 -0.09 34.42 -25.02
N ALA A 158 -0.10 33.08 -24.99
CA ALA A 158 0.99 32.27 -24.44
C ALA A 158 2.29 32.59 -25.20
N ALA A 159 2.21 32.43 -26.52
CA ALA A 159 2.69 33.40 -27.51
C ALA A 159 3.62 34.54 -27.02
N ARG A 160 2.97 35.66 -26.79
CA ARG A 160 3.62 36.91 -26.41
C ARG A 160 4.25 36.85 -25.03
N ARG A 161 3.65 36.14 -24.07
CA ARG A 161 4.17 36.06 -22.69
C ARG A 161 5.54 35.43 -22.65
N PHE A 162 5.72 34.32 -23.35
CA PHE A 162 7.02 33.67 -23.44
C PHE A 162 8.06 34.60 -24.07
N ALA A 163 7.71 35.29 -25.17
CA ALA A 163 8.63 36.24 -25.81
C ALA A 163 8.97 37.42 -24.88
N GLN A 164 8.00 37.93 -24.12
CA GLN A 164 8.22 38.99 -23.14
C GLN A 164 9.15 38.51 -22.01
N GLU A 165 8.92 37.31 -21.47
CA GLU A 165 9.78 36.72 -20.43
C GLU A 165 11.20 36.45 -20.94
N ALA A 166 11.34 35.87 -22.13
CA ALA A 166 12.64 35.58 -22.74
C ALA A 166 13.46 36.85 -23.04
N ASN A 167 12.80 37.93 -23.46
CA ASN A 167 13.44 39.21 -23.76
C ASN A 167 13.59 40.12 -22.52
N GLY A 168 13.03 39.74 -21.37
CA GLY A 168 12.97 40.58 -20.17
C GLY A 168 12.07 41.82 -20.33
N ASP A 169 11.14 41.80 -21.28
CA ASP A 169 10.19 42.87 -21.52
C ASP A 169 9.09 42.91 -20.45
N PRO A 170 8.49 44.09 -20.17
CA PRO A 170 7.33 44.17 -19.28
C PRO A 170 6.17 43.31 -19.79
N VAL A 171 5.57 42.51 -18.90
CA VAL A 171 4.41 41.68 -19.24
C VAL A 171 3.25 42.55 -19.68
N ARG A 172 2.82 42.43 -20.94
CA ARG A 172 1.65 43.11 -21.49
C ARG A 172 0.63 42.09 -21.95
N VAL A 173 -0.53 42.10 -21.29
CA VAL A 173 -1.68 41.28 -21.64
C VAL A 173 -2.49 41.99 -22.71
N LEU A 174 -2.69 41.36 -23.87
CA LEU A 174 -3.52 41.91 -24.96
C LEU A 174 -4.89 41.23 -25.04
N ASP A 175 -5.02 40.08 -24.39
CA ASP A 175 -6.26 39.35 -24.30
C ASP A 175 -6.66 39.13 -22.83
N ASP A 176 -7.62 39.92 -22.36
CA ASP A 176 -8.11 39.88 -20.98
C ASP A 176 -8.65 38.50 -20.58
N THR A 177 -9.16 37.72 -21.55
CA THR A 177 -9.61 36.32 -21.33
C THR A 177 -8.48 35.49 -20.75
N PHE A 178 -7.23 35.79 -21.05
CA PHE A 178 -6.07 35.06 -20.57
C PHE A 178 -5.28 35.83 -19.50
N SER A 179 -5.77 36.95 -18.96
CA SER A 179 -5.03 37.71 -17.94
C SER A 179 -4.62 36.88 -16.71
N PRO A 180 -3.52 37.22 -16.00
CA PRO A 180 -3.13 36.54 -14.76
C PRO A 180 -4.24 36.44 -13.72
N GLU A 181 -5.11 37.46 -13.67
CA GLU A 181 -6.28 37.48 -12.78
C GLU A 181 -7.30 36.38 -13.14
N GLN A 182 -7.57 36.13 -14.43
CA GLN A 182 -8.45 35.04 -14.83
C GLN A 182 -7.88 33.66 -14.47
N TYR A 183 -6.57 33.47 -14.60
CA TYR A 183 -5.89 32.25 -14.13
C TYR A 183 -6.01 32.08 -12.61
N ARG A 184 -5.91 33.17 -11.84
CA ARG A 184 -6.11 33.16 -10.37
C ARG A 184 -7.55 32.77 -10.01
N LEU A 185 -8.54 33.36 -10.69
CA LEU A 185 -9.96 33.08 -10.48
C LEU A 185 -10.31 31.62 -10.86
N ASP A 186 -9.72 31.09 -11.94
CA ASP A 186 -9.88 29.67 -12.29
C ASP A 186 -9.29 28.76 -11.21
N ALA A 187 -8.11 29.08 -10.68
CA ALA A 187 -7.53 28.33 -9.57
C ALA A 187 -8.42 28.39 -8.31
N GLU A 188 -9.10 29.51 -8.05
CA GLU A 188 -10.10 29.65 -6.99
C GLU A 188 -11.34 28.80 -7.25
N ARG A 189 -11.94 28.91 -8.44
CA ARG A 189 -13.09 28.08 -8.87
C ARG A 189 -12.77 26.59 -8.80
N GLN A 190 -11.58 26.16 -9.23
CA GLN A 190 -11.13 24.77 -9.13
C GLN A 190 -10.97 24.35 -7.67
N ARG A 191 -10.37 25.18 -6.82
CA ARG A 191 -10.29 24.91 -5.36
C ARG A 191 -11.68 24.78 -4.75
N GLU A 192 -12.62 25.65 -5.11
CA GLU A 192 -14.01 25.60 -4.64
C GLU A 192 -14.77 24.38 -5.16
N ARG A 193 -14.60 24.00 -6.43
CA ARG A 193 -15.19 22.78 -7.02
C ARG A 193 -14.63 21.52 -6.35
N MET A 194 -13.31 21.45 -6.14
CA MET A 194 -12.68 20.36 -5.40
C MET A 194 -13.13 20.31 -3.93
N ALA A 195 -13.38 21.46 -3.30
CA ALA A 195 -13.97 21.53 -1.96
C ALA A 195 -15.45 21.08 -1.93
N ARG A 196 -16.15 21.14 -3.06
CA ARG A 196 -17.56 20.74 -3.20
C ARG A 196 -17.76 19.25 -3.53
N THR A 197 -16.83 18.60 -4.23
CA THR A 197 -16.90 17.16 -4.50
C THR A 197 -16.35 16.37 -3.31
N PRO A 198 -17.21 15.67 -2.53
CA PRO A 198 -16.74 14.99 -1.33
C PRO A 198 -15.76 13.87 -1.67
N VAL A 199 -14.61 13.85 -1.00
CA VAL A 199 -13.61 12.79 -1.18
C VAL A 199 -13.80 11.74 -0.10
N SER A 200 -14.50 10.63 -0.38
CA SER A 200 -14.77 9.61 0.65
C SER A 200 -13.48 8.98 1.20
N MET A 201 -13.23 9.12 2.50
CA MET A 201 -12.10 8.46 3.20
C MET A 201 -12.16 6.94 3.06
N MET A 202 -13.37 6.36 3.15
CA MET A 202 -13.56 4.93 2.93
C MET A 202 -13.26 4.54 1.47
N GLY A 203 -13.69 5.35 0.51
CA GLY A 203 -13.37 5.15 -0.91
C GLY A 203 -11.87 5.27 -1.21
N LEU A 204 -11.15 6.19 -0.54
CA LEU A 204 -9.69 6.28 -0.62
C LEU A 204 -9.04 4.99 -0.11
N PHE A 205 -9.50 4.47 1.03
CA PHE A 205 -8.99 3.23 1.57
C PHE A 205 -9.29 2.02 0.67
N ASP A 206 -10.46 1.98 0.04
CA ASP A 206 -10.81 0.93 -0.93
C ASP A 206 -9.84 0.93 -2.13
N GLY A 207 -9.50 2.13 -2.62
CA GLY A 207 -8.48 2.31 -3.66
C GLY A 207 -7.11 1.77 -3.24
N TYR A 208 -6.62 2.19 -2.08
CA TYR A 208 -5.37 1.69 -1.50
C TYR A 208 -5.39 0.16 -1.33
N ALA A 209 -6.48 -0.39 -0.79
CA ALA A 209 -6.59 -1.83 -0.54
C ALA A 209 -6.61 -2.64 -1.84
N LYS A 210 -7.26 -2.13 -2.90
CA LYS A 210 -7.29 -2.75 -4.23
C LYS A 210 -5.90 -2.80 -4.87
N GLU A 211 -5.12 -1.74 -4.74
CA GLU A 211 -3.77 -1.66 -5.30
C GLU A 211 -2.77 -2.48 -4.48
N ARG A 212 -2.69 -2.23 -3.16
CA ARG A 212 -1.67 -2.82 -2.29
C ARG A 212 -1.92 -4.28 -1.94
N LYS A 213 -3.19 -4.72 -2.02
CA LYS A 213 -3.70 -6.04 -1.63
C LYS A 213 -3.23 -6.48 -0.23
N PRO A 214 -3.50 -5.71 0.85
CA PRO A 214 -3.15 -6.13 2.21
C PRO A 214 -3.90 -7.40 2.64
N ALA A 215 -3.40 -8.08 3.67
CA ALA A 215 -4.10 -9.22 4.27
C ALA A 215 -5.50 -8.83 4.77
N ALA A 216 -6.47 -9.75 4.69
CA ALA A 216 -7.87 -9.51 5.08
C ALA A 216 -8.02 -8.97 6.51
N ALA A 217 -7.23 -9.48 7.46
CA ALA A 217 -7.20 -8.98 8.84
C ALA A 217 -6.75 -7.51 8.94
N THR A 218 -5.79 -7.09 8.11
CA THR A 218 -5.35 -5.69 8.01
C THR A 218 -6.47 -4.82 7.46
N ILE A 219 -7.15 -5.29 6.40
CA ILE A 219 -8.27 -4.57 5.80
C ILE A 219 -9.36 -4.34 6.83
N LYS A 220 -9.81 -5.39 7.52
CA LYS A 220 -10.80 -5.29 8.59
C LYS A 220 -10.39 -4.31 9.69
N ALA A 221 -9.14 -4.41 10.15
CA ALA A 221 -8.63 -3.53 11.19
C ALA A 221 -8.71 -2.07 10.73
N TRP A 222 -8.15 -1.75 9.56
CA TRP A 222 -8.06 -0.39 9.04
C TRP A 222 -9.43 0.21 8.76
N ARG A 223 -10.38 -0.56 8.22
CA ARG A 223 -11.78 -0.12 8.11
C ARG A 223 -12.33 0.31 9.47
N ARG A 224 -12.13 -0.49 10.51
CA ARG A 224 -12.58 -0.13 11.87
C ARG A 224 -11.90 1.16 12.37
N GLN A 225 -10.61 1.34 12.15
CA GLN A 225 -9.90 2.56 12.58
C GLN A 225 -10.37 3.81 11.83
N LEU A 226 -10.55 3.71 10.51
CA LEU A 226 -11.05 4.80 9.67
C LEU A 226 -12.52 5.12 9.98
N SER A 227 -13.36 4.10 10.21
CA SER A 227 -14.73 4.31 10.67
C SER A 227 -14.79 5.01 12.03
N ALA A 228 -13.86 4.71 12.94
CA ALA A 228 -13.77 5.42 14.22
C ALA A 228 -13.37 6.90 14.04
N PHE A 229 -12.49 7.20 13.08
CA PHE A 229 -12.15 8.58 12.74
C PHE A 229 -13.34 9.31 12.10
N LYS A 230 -13.99 8.70 11.11
CA LYS A 230 -15.23 9.20 10.49
C LYS A 230 -16.30 9.52 11.53
N ALA A 231 -16.53 8.62 12.49
CA ALA A 231 -17.49 8.84 13.57
C ALA A 231 -17.08 10.01 14.48
N PHE A 232 -15.78 10.20 14.72
CA PHE A 232 -15.26 11.31 15.52
C PHE A 232 -15.43 12.67 14.84
N VAL A 233 -15.10 12.78 13.54
CA VAL A 233 -15.22 14.05 12.80
C VAL A 233 -16.65 14.32 12.29
N GLY A 234 -17.51 13.31 12.25
CA GLY A 234 -18.91 13.42 11.85
C GLY A 234 -19.15 13.42 10.33
N HIS A 235 -18.11 13.22 9.51
CA HIS A 235 -18.21 13.16 8.06
C HIS A 235 -17.21 12.16 7.45
N ASP A 236 -17.44 11.79 6.19
CA ASP A 236 -16.54 10.90 5.41
C ASP A 236 -15.66 11.66 4.42
N ASP A 237 -15.80 12.99 4.34
CA ASP A 237 -15.11 13.81 3.35
C ASP A 237 -13.67 14.14 3.78
N ALA A 238 -12.69 13.47 3.16
CA ALA A 238 -11.27 13.63 3.40
C ALA A 238 -10.76 15.02 3.03
N ALA A 239 -11.41 15.73 2.10
CA ALA A 239 -11.00 17.09 1.71
C ALA A 239 -11.30 18.12 2.81
N LYS A 240 -12.21 17.80 3.73
CA LYS A 240 -12.55 18.64 4.90
C LYS A 240 -11.71 18.35 6.13
N VAL A 241 -10.87 17.32 6.09
CA VAL A 241 -10.04 16.93 7.25
C VAL A 241 -8.88 17.91 7.40
N THR A 242 -8.77 18.53 8.57
CA THR A 242 -7.67 19.44 8.91
C THR A 242 -6.66 18.80 9.88
N PRO A 243 -5.44 19.34 9.99
CA PRO A 243 -4.48 18.92 11.03
C PRO A 243 -5.05 18.98 12.45
N GLU A 244 -5.89 19.98 12.74
CA GLU A 244 -6.56 20.17 14.04
C GLU A 244 -7.53 19.02 14.33
N ASN A 245 -8.28 18.53 13.32
CA ASN A 245 -9.12 17.35 13.50
C ASN A 245 -8.29 16.11 13.88
N VAL A 246 -7.13 15.92 13.25
CA VAL A 246 -6.25 14.78 13.52
C VAL A 246 -5.62 14.88 14.92
N VAL A 247 -5.22 16.08 15.34
CA VAL A 247 -4.71 16.34 16.70
C VAL A 247 -5.79 16.10 17.74
N ALA A 248 -6.99 16.65 17.55
CA ALA A 248 -8.13 16.44 18.45
C ALA A 248 -8.51 14.96 18.56
N TRP A 249 -8.47 14.23 17.44
CA TRP A 249 -8.73 12.79 17.45
C TRP A 249 -7.64 12.02 18.20
N LYS A 250 -6.36 12.36 17.97
CA LYS A 250 -5.23 11.79 18.71
C LYS A 250 -5.40 12.00 20.23
N ASP A 251 -5.76 13.20 20.66
CA ASP A 251 -5.97 13.50 22.08
C ASP A 251 -7.21 12.77 22.64
N HIS A 252 -8.31 12.69 21.87
CA HIS A 252 -9.46 11.87 22.22
C HIS A 252 -9.08 10.40 22.42
N LEU A 253 -8.29 9.82 21.51
CA LEU A 253 -7.83 8.44 21.62
C LEU A 253 -6.93 8.21 22.85
N LEU A 254 -6.07 9.19 23.18
CA LEU A 254 -5.16 9.11 24.32
C LEU A 254 -5.85 9.29 25.68
N HIS A 255 -7.08 9.79 25.74
CA HIS A 255 -7.72 10.14 27.01
C HIS A 255 -9.12 9.57 27.22
N LYS A 256 -9.86 9.19 26.16
CA LYS A 256 -11.30 8.90 26.26
C LYS A 256 -11.79 7.67 25.48
N ALA A 257 -10.93 6.97 24.74
CA ALA A 257 -11.33 5.91 23.81
C ALA A 257 -11.14 4.46 24.32
N GLY A 258 -10.71 4.29 25.57
CA GLY A 258 -10.60 3.02 26.28
C GLY A 258 -11.98 2.47 26.67
N LYS A 259 -12.06 1.16 26.92
CA LYS A 259 -13.33 0.47 27.26
C LYS A 259 -13.96 0.94 28.57
N ASP A 260 -13.12 1.40 29.49
CA ASP A 260 -13.43 1.93 30.81
C ASP A 260 -13.49 3.47 30.81
N GLY A 261 -13.50 4.11 29.63
CA GLY A 261 -13.41 5.56 29.49
C GLY A 261 -11.99 6.12 29.65
N SER A 262 -10.99 5.27 29.87
CA SER A 262 -9.58 5.67 29.93
C SER A 262 -8.99 5.94 28.54
N GLY A 263 -7.70 6.30 28.48
CA GLY A 263 -6.95 6.49 27.26
C GLY A 263 -6.42 5.20 26.64
N LEU A 264 -6.29 5.16 25.31
CA LEU A 264 -5.49 4.14 24.63
C LEU A 264 -3.98 4.42 24.81
N SER A 265 -3.18 3.35 24.76
CA SER A 265 -1.72 3.51 24.82
C SER A 265 -1.19 4.32 23.63
N ALA A 266 -0.16 5.13 23.85
CA ALA A 266 0.49 5.91 22.79
C ALA A 266 0.94 5.07 21.60
N LYS A 267 1.38 3.84 21.85
CA LYS A 267 1.73 2.87 20.80
C LYS A 267 0.51 2.50 19.95
N THR A 268 -0.62 2.19 20.59
CA THR A 268 -1.87 1.88 19.89
C THR A 268 -2.34 3.06 19.05
N VAL A 269 -2.33 4.28 19.61
CA VAL A 269 -2.73 5.49 18.89
C VAL A 269 -1.83 5.72 17.67
N GLY A 270 -0.51 5.66 17.85
CA GLY A 270 0.46 5.93 16.78
C GLY A 270 0.55 4.83 15.72
N GLU A 271 0.83 3.60 16.13
CA GLU A 271 1.15 2.49 15.21
C GLU A 271 -0.09 1.84 14.60
N THR A 272 -1.27 2.04 15.19
CA THR A 272 -2.52 1.41 14.70
C THR A 272 -3.47 2.43 14.11
N TYR A 273 -3.93 3.41 14.90
CA TYR A 273 -4.97 4.34 14.47
C TYR A 273 -4.44 5.40 13.50
N LEU A 274 -3.43 6.19 13.91
CA LEU A 274 -2.85 7.21 13.04
C LEU A 274 -2.12 6.62 11.85
N SER A 275 -1.49 5.44 11.99
CA SER A 275 -0.83 4.74 10.90
C SER A 275 -1.78 4.42 9.73
N ALA A 276 -2.98 3.91 10.04
CA ALA A 276 -4.01 3.62 9.03
C ALA A 276 -4.48 4.90 8.31
N LEU A 277 -4.76 5.96 9.06
CA LEU A 277 -5.19 7.24 8.51
C LEU A 277 -4.10 7.87 7.63
N LYS A 278 -2.88 8.02 8.17
CA LYS A 278 -1.74 8.61 7.45
C LYS A 278 -1.44 7.88 6.15
N THR A 279 -1.44 6.55 6.18
CA THR A 279 -1.12 5.76 4.98
C THR A 279 -2.20 5.91 3.92
N THR A 280 -3.48 5.94 4.32
CA THR A 280 -4.61 6.15 3.40
C THR A 280 -4.56 7.53 2.76
N LEU A 281 -4.32 8.58 3.55
CA LEU A 281 -4.25 9.96 3.04
C LEU A 281 -2.98 10.20 2.21
N ARG A 282 -1.85 9.57 2.55
CA ARG A 282 -0.63 9.63 1.72
C ARG A 282 -0.88 9.00 0.35
N TRP A 283 -1.50 7.82 0.29
CA TRP A 283 -1.87 7.20 -0.99
C TRP A 283 -2.79 8.11 -1.82
N ALA A 284 -3.70 8.83 -1.16
CA ALA A 284 -4.56 9.80 -1.84
C ALA A 284 -3.78 10.96 -2.45
N VAL A 285 -2.75 11.48 -1.77
CA VAL A 285 -1.84 12.51 -2.31
C VAL A 285 -1.02 11.97 -3.48
N GLU A 286 -0.43 10.79 -3.34
CA GLU A 286 0.33 10.11 -4.40
C GLU A 286 -0.51 9.89 -5.67
N ASN A 287 -1.82 9.67 -5.51
CA ASN A 287 -2.79 9.51 -6.59
C ASN A 287 -3.51 10.81 -6.99
N ARG A 288 -3.02 11.98 -6.55
CA ARG A 288 -3.57 13.32 -6.86
C ARG A 288 -5.05 13.49 -6.48
N LYS A 289 -5.54 12.74 -5.49
CA LYS A 289 -6.91 12.82 -4.95
C LYS A 289 -7.03 13.83 -3.81
N LEU A 290 -5.91 14.15 -3.16
CA LEU A 290 -5.79 15.22 -2.18
C LEU A 290 -4.54 16.04 -2.47
N PRO A 291 -4.55 17.35 -2.22
CA PRO A 291 -3.38 18.20 -2.42
C PRO A 291 -2.29 17.97 -1.38
N ASN A 292 -2.66 17.59 -0.15
CA ASN A 292 -1.72 17.33 0.94
C ASN A 292 -2.31 16.33 1.95
N ASN A 293 -1.46 15.80 2.83
CA ASN A 293 -1.85 14.87 3.90
C ASN A 293 -1.97 15.61 5.24
N PRO A 294 -3.19 15.90 5.74
CA PRO A 294 -3.38 16.64 7.00
C PRO A 294 -2.85 15.88 8.24
N ALA A 295 -2.64 14.56 8.13
CA ALA A 295 -2.09 13.75 9.22
C ALA A 295 -0.56 13.63 9.18
N GLU A 296 0.12 14.19 8.17
CA GLU A 296 1.55 13.90 7.91
C GLU A 296 2.43 14.25 9.10
N THR A 297 2.26 15.43 9.69
CA THR A 297 3.10 15.96 10.77
C THR A 297 2.69 15.48 12.15
N THR A 298 1.46 14.98 12.35
CA THR A 298 0.99 14.53 13.68
C THR A 298 1.88 13.41 14.23
N ARG A 299 2.43 13.61 15.43
CA ARG A 299 3.23 12.59 16.14
C ARG A 299 2.57 12.27 17.47
N VAL A 300 2.60 10.99 17.85
CA VAL A 300 2.22 10.59 19.21
C VAL A 300 3.48 10.58 20.07
N ARG A 301 3.52 11.46 21.06
CA ARG A 301 4.57 11.49 22.07
C ARG A 301 3.96 10.93 23.35
N GLY A 302 4.31 9.70 23.69
CA GLY A 302 3.89 9.08 24.94
C GLY A 302 5.08 8.52 25.69
N ALA A 303 4.99 8.51 27.01
CA ALA A 303 5.97 7.83 27.84
C ALA A 303 6.00 6.35 27.46
N LYS A 304 7.22 5.78 27.38
CA LYS A 304 7.37 4.33 27.23
C LYS A 304 6.74 3.68 28.47
N LYS A 305 5.93 2.64 28.26
CA LYS A 305 5.42 1.83 29.37
C LYS A 305 6.62 1.31 30.16
N VAL A 306 6.69 1.68 31.44
CA VAL A 306 7.67 1.10 32.36
C VAL A 306 7.31 -0.37 32.52
N ARG A 307 8.26 -1.26 32.21
CA ARG A 307 8.10 -2.70 32.39
C ARG A 307 8.82 -3.11 33.65
N LYS A 308 8.17 -3.91 34.50
CA LYS A 308 8.79 -4.41 35.74
C LYS A 308 9.69 -5.61 35.48
N ARG A 309 9.48 -6.31 34.36
CA ARG A 309 10.27 -7.48 33.94
C ARG A 309 10.36 -7.62 32.43
N GLY A 310 11.19 -8.56 31.99
CA GLY A 310 11.27 -8.98 30.58
C GLY A 310 9.99 -9.71 30.12
N PRO A 311 9.65 -9.64 28.82
CA PRO A 311 8.43 -10.21 28.27
C PRO A 311 8.46 -11.74 28.02
N GLY A 312 9.55 -12.40 28.42
CA GLY A 312 9.73 -13.84 28.29
C GLY A 312 9.24 -14.60 29.52
N LEU A 313 8.81 -15.84 29.30
CA LEU A 313 8.47 -16.76 30.37
C LEU A 313 9.71 -17.10 31.20
N THR A 314 9.59 -17.04 32.53
CA THR A 314 10.61 -17.56 33.45
C THR A 314 10.70 -19.09 33.35
N ASP A 315 11.70 -19.67 34.01
CA ASP A 315 11.81 -21.12 34.11
C ASP A 315 10.61 -21.73 34.83
N GLU A 316 10.17 -21.09 35.93
CA GLU A 316 9.00 -21.51 36.69
C GLU A 316 7.71 -21.46 35.85
N GLU A 317 7.44 -20.33 35.18
CA GLU A 317 6.23 -20.19 34.34
C GLU A 317 6.24 -21.18 33.17
N ALA A 318 7.39 -21.38 32.53
CA ALA A 318 7.52 -22.34 31.45
C ALA A 318 7.29 -23.77 31.94
N ASN A 319 7.90 -24.16 33.07
CA ASN A 319 7.73 -25.47 33.67
C ASN A 319 6.28 -25.69 34.12
N GLN A 320 5.64 -24.69 34.72
CA GLN A 320 4.23 -24.74 35.11
C GLN A 320 3.31 -24.98 33.90
N ILE A 321 3.52 -24.25 32.79
CA ILE A 321 2.75 -24.48 31.56
C ILE A 321 2.99 -25.88 31.04
N LEU A 322 4.25 -26.32 30.88
CA LEU A 322 4.56 -27.62 30.30
C LEU A 322 4.08 -28.77 31.20
N LYS A 323 4.18 -28.67 32.52
CA LYS A 323 3.60 -29.64 33.47
C LYS A 323 2.09 -29.72 33.31
N ALA A 324 1.41 -28.57 33.23
CA ALA A 324 -0.04 -28.54 33.02
C ALA A 324 -0.49 -29.15 31.68
N THR A 325 0.39 -29.24 30.67
CA THR A 325 0.07 -29.97 29.42
C THR A 325 -0.03 -31.49 29.59
N LEU A 326 0.54 -32.04 30.66
CA LEU A 326 0.54 -33.48 30.96
C LEU A 326 -0.69 -33.91 31.76
N THR A 327 -1.37 -32.96 32.40
CA THR A 327 -2.63 -33.21 33.12
C THR A 327 -3.74 -33.56 32.13
N PRO A 328 -4.59 -34.58 32.41
CA PRO A 328 -5.73 -34.91 31.57
C PRO A 328 -6.61 -33.68 31.30
N PRO A 329 -6.98 -33.43 30.03
CA PRO A 329 -7.84 -32.30 29.69
C PRO A 329 -9.26 -32.50 30.26
N PRO A 330 -10.02 -31.41 30.52
CA PRO A 330 -11.41 -31.51 30.93
C PRO A 330 -12.24 -32.34 29.93
N PRO A 331 -13.22 -33.16 30.37
CA PRO A 331 -13.98 -34.05 29.48
C PRO A 331 -14.72 -33.37 28.33
N ARG A 332 -15.06 -32.09 28.48
CA ARG A 332 -15.78 -31.29 27.47
C ARG A 332 -14.86 -30.65 26.43
N LEU A 333 -13.54 -30.79 26.57
CA LEU A 333 -12.60 -30.20 25.62
C LEU A 333 -12.55 -31.04 24.33
N SER A 334 -12.62 -30.38 23.18
CA SER A 334 -12.55 -31.12 21.91
C SER A 334 -11.19 -31.81 21.75
N PRO A 335 -11.11 -32.94 21.03
CA PRO A 335 -9.85 -33.66 20.82
C PRO A 335 -8.76 -32.76 20.23
N GLU A 336 -9.11 -31.87 19.31
CA GLU A 336 -8.16 -30.97 18.64
C GLU A 336 -7.62 -29.90 19.59
N ARG A 337 -8.47 -29.37 20.49
CA ARG A 337 -8.04 -28.43 21.54
C ARG A 337 -7.23 -29.12 22.63
N ALA A 338 -7.54 -30.39 22.94
CA ALA A 338 -6.72 -31.20 23.83
C ALA A 338 -5.31 -31.42 23.25
N LEU A 339 -5.23 -31.76 21.95
CA LEU A 339 -3.95 -31.81 21.23
C LEU A 339 -3.24 -30.45 21.22
N ALA A 340 -3.97 -29.36 21.03
CA ALA A 340 -3.40 -28.02 21.07
C ALA A 340 -2.76 -27.70 22.43
N ARG A 341 -3.47 -27.97 23.53
CA ARG A 341 -2.91 -27.82 24.89
C ARG A 341 -1.69 -28.70 25.09
N ARG A 342 -1.74 -29.96 24.63
CA ARG A 342 -0.65 -30.92 24.81
C ARG A 342 0.63 -30.56 24.05
N TRP A 343 0.52 -30.05 22.83
CA TRP A 343 1.68 -29.98 21.91
C TRP A 343 2.11 -28.56 21.54
N VAL A 344 1.20 -27.59 21.46
CA VAL A 344 1.57 -26.24 20.99
C VAL A 344 2.57 -25.56 21.93
N PRO A 345 2.42 -25.58 23.27
CA PRO A 345 3.42 -25.01 24.18
C PRO A 345 4.80 -25.65 24.01
N TRP A 346 4.86 -26.98 23.89
CA TRP A 346 6.09 -27.74 23.71
C TRP A 346 6.82 -27.41 22.41
N ILE A 347 6.09 -27.33 21.29
CA ILE A 347 6.67 -26.92 20.01
C ILE A 347 7.17 -25.47 20.10
N CYS A 348 6.40 -24.57 20.71
CA CYS A 348 6.81 -23.17 20.89
C CYS A 348 8.07 -23.05 21.78
N ALA A 349 8.21 -23.91 22.79
CA ALA A 349 9.37 -23.92 23.68
C ALA A 349 10.68 -24.25 22.94
N TYR A 350 10.63 -25.18 22.00
CA TYR A 350 11.79 -25.64 21.24
C TYR A 350 12.06 -24.92 19.92
N THR A 351 11.11 -24.12 19.42
CA THR A 351 11.25 -23.44 18.11
C THR A 351 11.12 -21.93 18.18
N GLY A 352 10.51 -21.40 19.26
CA GLY A 352 10.14 -19.99 19.35
C GLY A 352 9.22 -19.50 18.21
N ALA A 353 8.61 -20.40 17.44
CA ALA A 353 7.68 -20.05 16.38
C ALA A 353 6.50 -19.25 16.92
N ARG A 354 5.82 -18.49 16.05
CA ARG A 354 4.61 -17.77 16.50
C ARG A 354 3.54 -18.82 16.80
N VAL A 355 2.81 -18.67 17.91
CA VAL A 355 1.77 -19.64 18.28
C VAL A 355 0.80 -19.93 17.12
N ASN A 356 0.41 -18.91 16.36
CA ASN A 356 -0.54 -19.05 15.25
C ASN A 356 0.05 -19.78 14.03
N GLU A 357 1.37 -19.79 13.88
CA GLU A 357 2.06 -20.61 12.88
C GLU A 357 2.05 -22.09 13.30
N ILE A 358 2.07 -22.37 14.60
CA ILE A 358 2.00 -23.73 15.14
C ILE A 358 0.55 -24.23 15.18
N THR A 359 -0.42 -23.41 15.61
CA THR A 359 -1.83 -23.82 15.70
C THR A 359 -2.47 -24.09 14.33
N GLN A 360 -1.82 -23.69 13.23
CA GLN A 360 -2.24 -24.03 11.86
C GLN A 360 -1.53 -25.24 11.25
N LEU A 361 -0.64 -25.93 11.98
CA LEU A 361 0.04 -27.11 11.44
C LEU A 361 -0.96 -28.19 11.00
N ARG A 362 -0.68 -28.78 9.84
CA ARG A 362 -1.38 -29.94 9.30
C ARG A 362 -0.54 -31.20 9.53
N ALA A 363 -1.17 -32.37 9.43
CA ALA A 363 -0.48 -33.65 9.52
C ALA A 363 0.69 -33.76 8.53
N GLN A 364 0.48 -33.33 7.28
CA GLN A 364 1.51 -33.34 6.23
C GLN A 364 2.67 -32.38 6.49
N ASP A 365 2.49 -31.38 7.35
CA ASP A 365 3.54 -30.42 7.69
C ASP A 365 4.54 -31.03 8.68
N VAL A 366 4.27 -32.21 9.25
CA VAL A 366 5.18 -32.95 10.13
C VAL A 366 5.70 -34.18 9.39
N ALA A 367 6.92 -34.09 8.88
CA ALA A 367 7.50 -35.11 8.01
C ALA A 367 8.99 -35.31 8.28
N GLN A 368 9.53 -36.43 7.77
CA GLN A 368 10.97 -36.63 7.71
C GLN A 368 11.54 -36.01 6.44
N VAL A 369 12.61 -35.24 6.58
CA VAL A 369 13.45 -34.75 5.49
C VAL A 369 14.87 -35.24 5.77
N ASP A 370 15.44 -36.03 4.87
CA ASP A 370 16.75 -36.68 5.05
C ASP A 370 16.87 -37.47 6.38
N GLY A 371 15.80 -38.18 6.75
CA GLY A 371 15.73 -38.94 8.00
C GLY A 371 15.50 -38.10 9.27
N ILE A 372 15.50 -36.77 9.16
CA ILE A 372 15.29 -35.85 10.28
C ILE A 372 13.81 -35.49 10.38
N TRP A 373 13.23 -35.66 11.56
CA TRP A 373 11.88 -35.19 11.84
C TRP A 373 11.82 -33.66 11.84
N THR A 374 10.89 -33.09 11.09
CA THR A 374 10.75 -31.64 10.91
C THR A 374 9.31 -31.19 11.01
N ILE A 375 9.12 -29.88 11.23
CA ILE A 375 7.87 -29.15 10.97
C ILE A 375 8.09 -28.17 9.81
N HIS A 376 7.16 -28.15 8.87
CA HIS A 376 7.13 -27.22 7.75
C HIS A 376 6.11 -26.11 8.00
N ILE A 377 6.60 -24.90 8.30
CA ILE A 377 5.75 -23.73 8.57
C ILE A 377 5.59 -22.96 7.27
N THR A 378 4.37 -22.94 6.74
CA THR A 378 4.13 -22.58 5.33
C THR A 378 2.83 -21.80 5.12
N PRO A 379 2.74 -20.88 4.13
CA PRO A 379 1.54 -20.08 3.91
C PRO A 379 0.33 -20.90 3.42
N GLU A 380 0.54 -22.10 2.87
CA GLU A 380 -0.52 -23.02 2.43
C GLU A 380 -1.33 -23.59 3.60
N ALA A 381 -0.76 -23.58 4.81
CA ALA A 381 -1.47 -23.93 6.05
C ALA A 381 -2.24 -22.73 6.64
N GLY A 382 -1.90 -21.52 6.22
CA GLY A 382 -2.54 -20.28 6.68
C GLY A 382 -1.56 -19.12 6.79
N PRO A 383 -2.04 -17.90 7.08
CA PRO A 383 -1.24 -16.69 6.99
C PRO A 383 0.01 -16.71 7.89
N ILE A 384 1.18 -16.56 7.29
CA ILE A 384 2.45 -16.34 8.00
C ILE A 384 2.94 -14.91 7.80
N LYS A 385 3.54 -14.31 8.84
CA LYS A 385 3.86 -12.87 8.82
C LYS A 385 4.99 -12.50 7.84
N THR A 386 5.93 -13.42 7.62
CA THR A 386 7.10 -13.18 6.76
C THR A 386 6.87 -13.60 5.31
N SER A 387 5.76 -14.26 4.99
CA SER A 387 5.47 -14.84 3.66
C SER A 387 6.54 -15.82 3.14
N VAL A 388 7.45 -16.29 3.99
CA VAL A 388 8.52 -17.24 3.62
C VAL A 388 8.33 -18.53 4.41
N ALA A 389 8.13 -19.63 3.69
CA ALA A 389 8.04 -20.95 4.27
C ALA A 389 9.38 -21.37 4.88
N ARG A 390 9.34 -22.21 5.92
CA ARG A 390 10.56 -22.74 6.53
C ARG A 390 10.35 -24.12 7.10
N THR A 391 11.40 -24.94 6.99
CA THR A 391 11.46 -26.26 7.60
C THR A 391 12.35 -26.18 8.83
N VAL A 392 11.87 -26.69 9.96
CA VAL A 392 12.56 -26.65 11.25
C VAL A 392 12.62 -28.06 11.81
N ALA A 393 13.79 -28.56 12.16
CA ALA A 393 13.93 -29.84 12.83
C ALA A 393 13.19 -29.85 14.18
N LEU A 394 12.55 -30.98 14.47
CA LEU A 394 11.98 -31.26 15.77
C LEU A 394 13.10 -31.59 16.74
N HIS A 395 13.05 -30.96 17.92
CA HIS A 395 13.94 -31.30 19.02
C HIS A 395 13.79 -32.81 19.39
N PRO A 396 14.89 -33.54 19.68
CA PRO A 396 14.82 -34.97 20.02
C PRO A 396 13.81 -35.29 21.13
N HIS A 397 13.71 -34.44 22.15
CA HIS A 397 12.70 -34.57 23.21
C HIS A 397 11.24 -34.58 22.70
N LEU A 398 10.89 -33.81 21.67
CA LEU A 398 9.54 -33.84 21.07
C LEU A 398 9.29 -35.16 20.32
N VAL A 399 10.32 -35.69 19.67
CA VAL A 399 10.29 -36.98 18.98
C VAL A 399 10.10 -38.11 19.99
N GLU A 400 10.89 -38.12 21.06
CA GLU A 400 10.80 -39.08 22.17
C GLU A 400 9.43 -39.06 22.85
N GLN A 401 8.84 -37.88 23.04
CA GLN A 401 7.48 -37.74 23.58
C GLN A 401 6.39 -38.27 22.63
N GLY A 402 6.71 -38.54 21.37
CA GLY A 402 5.79 -39.14 20.39
C GLY A 402 5.00 -38.15 19.54
N PHE A 403 5.40 -36.87 19.46
CA PHE A 403 4.70 -35.88 18.61
C PHE A 403 4.57 -36.34 17.14
N PRO A 404 5.60 -36.92 16.49
CA PRO A 404 5.46 -37.39 15.11
C PRO A 404 4.40 -38.49 14.94
N ALA A 405 4.25 -39.38 15.92
CA ALA A 405 3.24 -40.43 15.88
C ALA A 405 1.82 -39.86 16.01
N VAL A 406 1.65 -38.79 16.80
CA VAL A 406 0.38 -38.05 16.90
C VAL A 406 0.05 -37.40 15.55
N ALA A 407 1.01 -36.71 14.93
CA ALA A 407 0.79 -36.05 13.65
C ALA A 407 0.42 -37.04 12.53
N ARG A 408 1.08 -38.20 12.46
CA ARG A 408 0.79 -39.26 11.47
C ARG A 408 -0.62 -39.86 11.60
N LYS A 409 -1.22 -39.83 12.78
CA LYS A 409 -2.59 -40.35 13.01
C LYS A 409 -3.68 -39.35 12.62
N ALA A 410 -3.33 -38.09 12.40
CA ALA A 410 -4.26 -37.04 12.06
C ALA A 410 -4.40 -36.87 10.54
N THR A 411 -5.50 -36.25 10.12
CA THR A 411 -5.74 -35.82 8.73
C THR A 411 -6.09 -34.34 8.72
N GLY A 412 -5.47 -33.56 7.83
CA GLY A 412 -5.69 -32.12 7.79
C GLY A 412 -5.05 -31.40 8.99
N TYR A 413 -5.72 -30.38 9.52
CA TYR A 413 -5.21 -29.56 10.64
C TYR A 413 -5.13 -30.37 11.95
N LEU A 414 -4.04 -30.20 12.71
CA LEU A 414 -3.80 -30.93 13.95
C LEU A 414 -4.63 -30.40 15.14
N PHE A 415 -4.88 -29.09 15.16
CA PHE A 415 -5.30 -28.37 16.38
C PHE A 415 -6.68 -27.73 16.29
N PHE A 416 -7.35 -27.86 15.15
CA PHE A 416 -8.75 -27.51 14.99
C PHE A 416 -9.36 -28.28 13.82
N ASP A 417 -10.68 -28.41 13.84
CA ASP A 417 -11.44 -28.95 12.72
C ASP A 417 -11.98 -27.79 11.86
N PRO A 418 -11.62 -27.72 10.56
CA PRO A 418 -12.13 -26.69 9.66
C PRO A 418 -13.65 -26.74 9.47
N LEU A 419 -14.30 -27.89 9.66
CA LEU A 419 -15.74 -28.07 9.54
C LEU A 419 -16.50 -27.56 10.77
N ARG A 420 -15.87 -27.54 11.96
CA ARG A 420 -16.46 -27.01 13.21
C ARG A 420 -16.41 -25.48 13.31
N ARG A 421 -16.39 -24.79 12.16
CA ARG A 421 -16.22 -23.34 12.06
C ARG A 421 -17.44 -22.58 12.58
N ARG A 422 -17.42 -22.18 13.85
CA ARG A 422 -18.30 -21.12 14.37
C ARG A 422 -17.65 -19.75 14.18
N GLY A 423 -18.02 -19.05 13.11
CA GLY A 423 -17.61 -17.66 12.86
C GLY A 423 -16.10 -17.45 12.64
N GLY A 424 -15.42 -18.40 11.97
CA GLY A 424 -14.11 -18.11 11.38
C GLY A 424 -14.31 -17.37 10.06
N SER A 425 -13.44 -16.42 9.73
CA SER A 425 -13.32 -15.80 8.40
C SER A 425 -11.83 -15.70 8.08
N ASP A 426 -11.44 -15.34 6.85
CA ASP A 426 -10.02 -15.06 6.55
C ASP A 426 -9.50 -13.89 7.40
N GLU A 427 -10.41 -13.05 7.89
CA GLU A 427 -10.10 -11.97 8.83
C GLU A 427 -9.91 -12.46 10.28
N ASN A 428 -10.47 -13.62 10.62
CA ASN A 428 -10.44 -14.25 11.94
C ASN A 428 -10.27 -15.79 11.80
N PRO A 429 -9.06 -16.25 11.43
CA PRO A 429 -8.82 -17.67 11.17
C PRO A 429 -8.96 -18.51 12.44
N GLN A 430 -9.32 -19.79 12.30
CA GLN A 430 -9.49 -20.69 13.45
C GLN A 430 -8.18 -20.93 14.22
N SER A 431 -7.03 -20.96 13.53
CA SER A 431 -5.71 -21.04 14.17
C SER A 431 -5.49 -19.93 15.20
N LYS A 432 -5.96 -18.71 14.92
CA LYS A 432 -5.95 -17.59 15.87
C LYS A 432 -6.84 -17.85 17.09
N LYS A 433 -8.04 -18.42 16.90
CA LYS A 433 -8.94 -18.78 18.01
C LYS A 433 -8.36 -19.87 18.90
N VAL A 434 -7.61 -20.83 18.32
CA VAL A 434 -6.86 -21.82 19.10
C VAL A 434 -5.76 -21.13 19.92
N GLY A 435 -5.04 -20.17 19.33
CA GLY A 435 -4.07 -19.35 20.06
C GLY A 435 -4.70 -18.57 21.21
N GLU A 436 -5.84 -17.90 20.99
CA GLU A 436 -6.60 -17.19 22.04
C GLU A 436 -6.99 -18.14 23.18
N PHE A 437 -7.56 -19.31 22.84
CA PHE A 437 -7.88 -20.37 23.79
C PHE A 437 -6.68 -20.82 24.62
N LEU A 438 -5.50 -20.98 24.00
CA LEU A 438 -4.28 -21.34 24.72
C LEU A 438 -3.80 -20.23 25.65
N ALA A 439 -3.91 -18.97 25.22
CA ALA A 439 -3.55 -17.84 26.08
C ALA A 439 -4.45 -17.77 27.31
N ASP A 440 -5.77 -17.90 27.13
CA ASP A 440 -6.74 -17.92 28.23
C ASP A 440 -6.44 -19.07 29.20
N TRP A 441 -6.21 -20.28 28.67
CA TRP A 441 -5.83 -21.43 29.48
C TRP A 441 -4.53 -21.21 30.28
N VAL A 442 -3.50 -20.61 29.68
CA VAL A 442 -2.24 -20.30 30.39
C VAL A 442 -2.49 -19.30 31.53
N ARG A 443 -3.42 -18.35 31.36
CA ARG A 443 -3.85 -17.47 32.45
C ARG A 443 -4.59 -18.24 33.55
N GLU A 444 -5.51 -19.13 33.18
CA GLU A 444 -6.28 -19.95 34.13
C GLU A 444 -5.38 -20.80 35.04
N ILE A 445 -4.25 -21.31 34.53
CA ILE A 445 -3.32 -22.13 35.33
C ILE A 445 -2.38 -21.31 36.22
N GLY A 446 -2.48 -19.96 36.22
CA GLY A 446 -1.74 -19.08 37.12
C GLY A 446 -0.51 -18.38 36.52
N VAL A 447 -0.29 -18.43 35.20
CA VAL A 447 0.76 -17.64 34.54
C VAL A 447 0.15 -16.34 34.02
N ASP A 448 -0.12 -15.41 34.93
CA ASP A 448 -0.99 -14.24 34.71
C ASP A 448 -0.29 -12.87 34.70
N ASP A 449 1.05 -12.85 34.74
CA ASP A 449 1.84 -11.63 34.72
C ASP A 449 1.44 -10.72 33.53
N PRO A 450 1.08 -9.44 33.77
CA PRO A 450 0.57 -8.53 32.75
C PRO A 450 1.63 -8.05 31.74
N ASP A 451 2.93 -8.20 32.05
CA ASP A 451 4.03 -7.86 31.14
C ASP A 451 4.45 -9.04 30.25
N VAL A 452 3.93 -10.24 30.51
CA VAL A 452 4.14 -11.45 29.69
C VAL A 452 2.87 -11.76 28.90
N GLN A 453 2.97 -11.83 27.57
CA GLN A 453 1.88 -12.35 26.74
C GLN A 453 2.04 -13.87 26.61
N PRO A 454 1.12 -14.72 27.09
CA PRO A 454 1.32 -16.18 27.13
C PRO A 454 1.86 -16.78 25.83
N ASN A 455 1.25 -16.41 24.71
CA ASN A 455 1.63 -16.92 23.39
C ASN A 455 2.94 -16.35 22.83
N HIS A 456 3.33 -15.14 23.24
CA HIS A 456 4.58 -14.51 22.79
C HIS A 456 5.74 -14.70 23.77
N GLY A 457 5.43 -15.08 25.01
CA GLY A 457 6.39 -15.34 26.07
C GLY A 457 7.33 -16.50 25.71
N TRP A 458 6.81 -17.54 25.06
CA TRP A 458 7.62 -18.64 24.50
C TRP A 458 8.66 -18.14 23.50
N ARG A 459 8.27 -17.25 22.60
CA ARG A 459 9.17 -16.68 21.60
C ARG A 459 10.33 -15.92 22.25
N HIS A 460 10.02 -15.11 23.26
CA HIS A 460 11.04 -14.39 24.02
C HIS A 460 11.94 -15.34 24.82
N ARG A 461 11.35 -16.32 25.50
CA ARG A 461 12.08 -17.35 26.24
C ARG A 461 13.02 -18.13 25.35
N PHE A 462 12.54 -18.65 24.21
CA PHE A 462 13.36 -19.33 23.22
C PHE A 462 14.59 -18.50 22.85
N LYS A 463 14.42 -17.19 22.60
CA LYS A 463 15.53 -16.29 22.28
C LYS A 463 16.56 -16.20 23.40
N THR A 464 16.09 -16.11 24.64
CA THR A 464 16.95 -16.05 25.84
C THR A 464 17.71 -17.36 26.02
N VAL A 465 17.02 -18.50 26.03
CA VAL A 465 17.64 -19.83 26.21
C VAL A 465 18.60 -20.15 25.07
N SER A 466 18.25 -19.83 23.83
CA SER A 466 19.12 -20.02 22.65
C SER A 466 20.44 -19.25 22.77
N ARG A 467 20.42 -18.05 23.37
CA ARG A 467 21.65 -17.28 23.62
C ARG A 467 22.53 -17.94 24.66
N ASN A 468 21.94 -18.51 25.71
CA ASN A 468 22.69 -19.18 26.79
C ASN A 468 23.46 -20.39 26.26
N VAL A 469 22.90 -21.10 25.27
CA VAL A 469 23.56 -22.25 24.62
C VAL A 469 24.38 -21.86 23.39
N ARG A 470 24.58 -20.55 23.16
CA ARG A 470 25.34 -20.00 22.03
C ARG A 470 24.88 -20.50 20.66
N MET A 471 23.58 -20.72 20.50
CA MET A 471 22.96 -21.07 19.22
C MET A 471 23.33 -20.04 18.15
N ASP A 472 23.68 -20.52 16.97
CA ASP A 472 24.04 -19.66 15.84
C ASP A 472 22.94 -18.59 15.61
N PRO A 473 23.27 -17.29 15.60
CA PRO A 473 22.28 -16.23 15.50
C PRO A 473 21.42 -16.28 14.24
N GLU A 474 21.99 -16.68 13.10
CA GLU A 474 21.30 -16.72 11.81
C GLU A 474 20.34 -17.91 11.76
N ILE A 475 20.81 -19.10 12.14
CA ILE A 475 19.98 -20.31 12.20
C ILE A 475 18.87 -20.14 13.24
N ARG A 476 19.17 -19.56 14.41
CA ARG A 476 18.18 -19.22 15.43
C ARG A 476 17.09 -18.30 14.87
N ASP A 477 17.46 -17.25 14.13
CA ASP A 477 16.53 -16.30 13.55
C ASP A 477 15.68 -16.97 12.45
N ARG A 478 16.28 -17.87 11.66
CA ARG A 478 15.58 -18.70 10.68
C ARG A 478 14.58 -19.65 11.34
N ILE A 479 14.97 -20.42 12.36
CA ILE A 479 14.08 -21.30 13.15
C ILE A 479 12.87 -20.51 13.65
N GLN A 480 13.12 -19.32 14.21
CA GLN A 480 12.08 -18.44 14.72
C GLN A 480 11.21 -17.80 13.62
N GLY A 481 11.64 -17.76 12.36
CA GLY A 481 10.97 -17.04 11.28
C GLY A 481 11.07 -15.52 11.42
N HIS A 482 12.27 -15.02 11.74
CA HIS A 482 12.64 -13.61 11.58
C HIS A 482 13.11 -13.35 10.14
N ALA A 483 12.83 -12.15 9.62
CA ALA A 483 13.35 -11.75 8.32
C ALA A 483 14.86 -11.51 8.43
N PRO A 484 15.65 -11.83 7.38
CA PRO A 484 17.08 -11.51 7.33
C PRO A 484 17.31 -10.02 7.57
N ARG A 485 18.41 -9.67 8.26
CA ARG A 485 18.78 -8.28 8.51
C ARG A 485 19.60 -7.69 7.35
N THR A 486 20.25 -8.53 6.57
CA THR A 486 21.07 -8.15 5.41
C THR A 486 20.75 -9.08 4.23
N GLU A 487 21.12 -8.65 3.01
CA GLU A 487 20.98 -9.50 1.82
C GLU A 487 21.83 -10.78 1.95
N GLY A 488 23.01 -10.69 2.57
CA GLY A 488 23.89 -11.84 2.81
C GLY A 488 23.27 -12.91 3.71
N GLU A 489 22.59 -12.53 4.80
CA GLU A 489 21.82 -13.45 5.65
C GLU A 489 20.61 -14.09 4.92
N GLY A 490 20.25 -13.54 3.76
CA GLY A 490 19.22 -14.09 2.88
C GLY A 490 19.75 -15.13 1.89
N TYR A 491 21.07 -15.26 1.73
CA TYR A 491 21.68 -16.17 0.75
C TYR A 491 21.89 -17.57 1.33
N GLY A 492 21.50 -18.59 0.55
CA GLY A 492 21.57 -19.99 0.96
C GLY A 492 20.39 -20.44 1.81
N ASP A 493 20.23 -21.75 1.89
CA ASP A 493 19.18 -22.39 2.69
C ASP A 493 19.74 -22.97 3.99
N VAL A 494 18.95 -22.88 5.05
CA VAL A 494 19.27 -23.55 6.32
C VAL A 494 18.70 -24.96 6.26
N SER A 495 19.57 -25.95 6.17
CA SER A 495 19.16 -27.36 6.04
C SER A 495 18.54 -27.92 7.34
N PRO A 496 17.70 -28.97 7.26
CA PRO A 496 17.21 -29.68 8.43
C PRO A 496 18.32 -30.12 9.39
N GLN A 497 19.47 -30.56 8.86
CA GLN A 497 20.65 -30.96 9.63
C GLN A 497 21.21 -29.78 10.44
N ALA A 498 21.31 -28.59 9.84
CA ALA A 498 21.75 -27.39 10.54
C ALA A 498 20.77 -27.00 11.65
N THR A 499 19.46 -27.02 11.36
CA THR A 499 18.47 -26.73 12.41
C THR A 499 18.47 -27.79 13.51
N LEU A 500 18.66 -29.08 13.20
CA LEU A 500 18.71 -30.16 14.18
C LEU A 500 19.89 -29.98 15.14
N ARG A 501 21.07 -29.68 14.61
CA ARG A 501 22.27 -29.39 15.41
C ARG A 501 21.97 -28.27 16.42
N GLU A 502 21.42 -27.15 15.94
CA GLU A 502 21.16 -25.98 16.77
C GLU A 502 20.04 -26.23 17.80
N VAL A 503 18.88 -26.79 17.40
CA VAL A 503 17.81 -27.05 18.37
C VAL A 503 18.26 -28.05 19.44
N SER A 504 19.11 -29.04 19.11
CA SER A 504 19.60 -30.03 20.06
C SER A 504 20.54 -29.46 21.12
N LEU A 505 21.02 -28.22 20.96
CA LEU A 505 21.74 -27.50 22.02
C LEU A 505 20.82 -27.08 23.17
N LEU A 506 19.51 -26.98 22.93
CA LEU A 506 18.56 -26.60 23.97
C LEU A 506 18.42 -27.74 25.00
N PRO A 507 18.39 -27.43 26.31
CA PRO A 507 18.21 -28.46 27.32
C PRO A 507 16.83 -29.12 27.20
N LYS A 508 16.75 -30.40 27.57
CA LYS A 508 15.46 -31.08 27.78
C LYS A 508 14.74 -30.41 28.94
N TYR A 509 13.43 -30.20 28.82
CA TYR A 509 12.60 -29.83 29.97
C TYR A 509 12.38 -31.07 30.82
N ASP A 510 13.03 -31.11 31.98
CA ASP A 510 12.83 -32.18 32.94
C ASP A 510 11.63 -31.85 33.84
N ILE A 511 10.46 -32.34 33.45
CA ILE A 511 9.19 -32.06 34.13
C ILE A 511 8.41 -33.32 34.49
N LEU A 512 9.06 -34.48 34.36
CA LEU A 512 8.55 -35.76 34.80
C LEU A 512 9.06 -35.97 36.23
N CYS A 513 8.14 -36.09 37.19
CA CYS A 513 8.35 -36.31 38.62
C CYS A 513 8.69 -35.08 39.48
N GLN A 514 7.64 -34.52 40.10
CA GLN A 514 7.52 -34.53 41.56
C GLN A 514 6.15 -35.10 41.93
#